data_AF-A0A8T3MR89-F1
#
_entry.id   AF-A0A8T3MR89-F1
#
_cell.length_a   1.000
_cell.length_b   1.000
_cell.length_c   1.000
_cell.angle_alpha   90.00
_cell.angle_beta   90.00
_cell.angle_gamma   90.00
#
_symmetry.space_group_name_H-M   'P 1'
#
loop_
_entity.id
_entity.type
_entity.pdbx_description
1 polymer ?
#
loop_
_entity_poly.entity_id
_entity_poly.type
_entity_poly.pdbx_seq_one_letter_code
_entity_poly.pdbx_strand_id
1 'polypeptide(L)'
;ALIAVRDARRQGAKGLHLGTPPGLRFTFDGAVACVLGPRDDTWLERALGDPRTAADVWPWVADAMDARYLLGRALTQLWLEVRWRPPVGVDEIQLVDDVLGTLRRAYALEPGLAWPWSEWRELFQLRGQPDPATRALLDRGGGGLAGGPADHEPTRIGYRRWPVTIVHEGWALEVPGSFTSERTAEEWTGGEAGRSITLAGTETANGSVPMSADLFLREVAGHLGHDAIEHDDGVVRGRARLASDPSSGVEVATVEGFTRSAAAVRRSGL
;
A
#
# COMPACT_ATOMS: atom_id res chain seq x y z
N ALA A 1 -4.62 18.82 -13.53
CA ALA A 1 -4.05 17.96 -12.47
C ALA A 1 -2.52 17.99 -12.46
N LEU A 2 -1.82 17.60 -13.54
CA LEU A 2 -0.35 17.61 -13.59
C LEU A 2 0.30 18.98 -13.32
N ILE A 3 -0.31 20.09 -13.77
CA ILE A 3 0.18 21.45 -13.47
C ILE A 3 0.19 21.71 -11.96
N ALA A 4 -0.87 21.33 -11.25
CA ALA A 4 -0.95 21.49 -9.80
C ALA A 4 0.09 20.64 -9.06
N VAL A 5 0.39 19.42 -9.57
CA VAL A 5 1.47 18.58 -9.04
C VAL A 5 2.82 19.29 -9.19
N ARG A 6 3.14 19.83 -10.38
CA ARG A 6 4.38 20.57 -10.61
C ARG A 6 4.49 21.81 -9.73
N ASP A 7 3.41 22.57 -9.58
CA ASP A 7 3.43 23.80 -8.79
C ASP A 7 3.63 23.47 -7.29
N ALA A 8 2.99 22.42 -6.77
CA ALA A 8 3.25 21.91 -5.43
C ALA A 8 4.71 21.43 -5.26
N ARG A 9 5.27 20.73 -6.26
CA ARG A 9 6.69 20.31 -6.26
C ARG A 9 7.63 21.50 -6.15
N ARG A 10 7.38 22.58 -6.90
CA ARG A 10 8.18 23.82 -6.85
C ARG A 10 8.09 24.52 -5.49
N GLN A 11 7.00 24.32 -4.76
CA GLN A 11 6.82 24.79 -3.39
C GLN A 11 7.44 23.84 -2.34
N GLY A 12 8.13 22.78 -2.76
CA GLY A 12 8.83 21.83 -1.89
C GLY A 12 7.98 20.66 -1.41
N ALA A 13 6.76 20.48 -1.95
CA ALA A 13 5.93 19.33 -1.60
C ALA A 13 6.57 18.00 -2.01
N LYS A 14 6.35 16.97 -1.19
CA LYS A 14 6.82 15.59 -1.36
C LYS A 14 5.66 14.62 -1.16
N GLY A 15 5.83 13.37 -1.64
CA GLY A 15 4.80 12.33 -1.46
C GLY A 15 3.48 12.68 -2.15
N LEU A 16 3.55 13.27 -3.34
CA LEU A 16 2.37 13.64 -4.12
C LEU A 16 1.80 12.41 -4.81
N HIS A 17 0.50 12.20 -4.65
CA HIS A 17 -0.21 11.10 -5.29
C HIS A 17 -1.20 11.65 -6.34
N LEU A 18 -1.24 11.04 -7.51
CA LEU A 18 -2.14 11.41 -8.59
C LEU A 18 -2.77 10.17 -9.22
N GLY A 19 -4.10 10.11 -9.23
CA GLY A 19 -4.86 8.99 -9.79
C GLY A 19 -4.90 7.74 -8.90
N THR A 20 -4.15 7.69 -7.79
CA THR A 20 -4.21 6.58 -6.84
C THR A 20 -5.52 6.55 -6.06
N PRO A 21 -5.96 5.38 -5.56
CA PRO A 21 -7.14 5.28 -4.70
C PRO A 21 -7.08 6.24 -3.49
N PRO A 22 -8.21 6.82 -3.07
CA PRO A 22 -8.27 7.65 -1.87
C PRO A 22 -7.74 6.89 -0.64
N GLY A 23 -6.98 7.60 0.21
CA GLY A 23 -6.43 7.03 1.44
C GLY A 23 -5.21 6.12 1.25
N LEU A 24 -4.78 5.84 0.01
CA LEU A 24 -3.52 5.15 -0.25
C LEU A 24 -2.34 6.14 -0.10
N ARG A 25 -1.41 5.80 0.79
CA ARG A 25 -0.15 6.52 0.99
C ARG A 25 0.98 5.49 1.07
N PHE A 26 2.07 5.74 0.37
CA PHE A 26 3.30 4.98 0.51
C PHE A 26 4.48 5.92 0.26
N THR A 27 5.62 5.60 0.86
CA THR A 27 6.85 6.35 0.63
C THR A 27 7.44 5.97 -0.72
N PHE A 28 7.91 6.95 -1.46
CA PHE A 28 8.59 6.74 -2.72
C PHE A 28 9.58 7.87 -2.95
N ASP A 29 10.65 7.56 -3.69
CA ASP A 29 11.54 8.56 -4.23
C ASP A 29 11.08 8.92 -5.65
N GLY A 30 10.65 10.17 -5.85
CA GLY A 30 10.06 10.63 -7.10
C GLY A 30 9.23 11.90 -6.95
N ALA A 31 8.80 12.44 -8.08
CA ALA A 31 7.97 13.63 -8.14
C ALA A 31 6.52 13.32 -7.78
N VAL A 32 5.97 12.22 -8.31
CA VAL A 32 4.57 11.85 -8.13
C VAL A 32 4.37 10.35 -8.20
N ALA A 33 3.53 9.79 -7.33
CA ALA A 33 3.05 8.42 -7.42
C ALA A 33 1.75 8.38 -8.22
N CYS A 34 1.69 7.48 -9.21
CA CYS A 34 0.48 7.17 -9.96
C CYS A 34 0.05 5.70 -9.75
N VAL A 35 -1.03 5.29 -10.42
CA VAL A 35 -1.54 3.92 -10.35
C VAL A 35 -0.60 2.87 -10.94
N LEU A 36 0.39 3.29 -11.74
CA LEU A 36 1.50 2.47 -12.25
C LEU A 36 2.85 2.79 -11.55
N GLY A 37 2.79 3.44 -10.39
CA GLY A 37 3.95 3.69 -9.51
C GLY A 37 4.59 5.07 -9.59
N PRO A 38 5.73 5.26 -8.92
CA PRO A 38 6.44 6.54 -8.87
C PRO A 38 6.92 6.98 -10.25
N ARG A 39 6.92 8.29 -10.46
CA ARG A 39 7.49 8.95 -11.64
C ARG A 39 8.35 10.11 -11.17
N ASP A 40 9.46 10.34 -11.88
CA ASP A 40 10.43 11.37 -11.58
C ASP A 40 10.00 12.74 -12.15
N ASP A 41 10.76 13.79 -11.82
CA ASP A 41 10.49 15.13 -12.33
C ASP A 41 10.65 15.17 -13.88
N THR A 42 11.53 14.35 -14.46
CA THR A 42 11.72 14.21 -15.91
C THR A 42 10.46 13.70 -16.61
N TRP A 43 9.82 12.66 -16.06
CA TRP A 43 8.55 12.18 -16.55
C TRP A 43 7.45 13.24 -16.41
N LEU A 44 7.42 13.97 -15.29
CA LEU A 44 6.39 14.99 -15.04
C LEU A 44 6.45 16.12 -16.08
N GLU A 45 7.65 16.63 -16.38
CA GLU A 45 7.81 17.67 -17.39
C GLU A 45 7.49 17.15 -18.81
N ARG A 46 7.82 15.89 -19.12
CA ARG A 46 7.42 15.26 -20.39
C ARG A 46 5.90 15.13 -20.51
N ALA A 47 5.22 14.64 -19.46
CA ALA A 47 3.77 14.48 -19.42
C ALA A 47 3.01 15.81 -19.49
N LEU A 48 3.62 16.90 -19.04
CA LEU A 48 3.09 18.26 -19.22
C LEU A 48 3.26 18.77 -20.66
N GLY A 49 4.34 18.39 -21.33
CA GLY A 49 4.59 18.73 -22.73
C GLY A 49 3.78 17.89 -23.73
N ASP A 50 3.54 16.62 -23.44
CA ASP A 50 2.72 15.70 -24.23
C ASP A 50 1.79 14.87 -23.32
N PRO A 51 0.49 15.22 -23.24
CA PRO A 51 -0.47 14.47 -22.43
C PRO A 51 -0.58 12.98 -22.77
N ARG A 52 -0.18 12.55 -23.97
CA ARG A 52 -0.19 11.13 -24.35
C ARG A 52 0.79 10.30 -23.55
N THR A 53 1.85 10.91 -23.02
CA THR A 53 2.81 10.21 -22.15
C THR A 53 2.32 10.11 -20.70
N ALA A 54 1.16 10.71 -20.37
CA ALA A 54 0.53 10.62 -19.05
C ALA A 54 -0.37 9.38 -18.88
N ALA A 55 -0.21 8.36 -19.74
CA ALA A 55 -0.95 7.10 -19.66
C ALA A 55 -0.83 6.41 -18.30
N ASP A 56 0.26 6.64 -17.56
CA ASP A 56 0.47 6.09 -16.22
C ASP A 56 -0.53 6.62 -15.17
N VAL A 57 -1.13 7.79 -15.41
CA VAL A 57 -2.17 8.37 -14.54
C VAL A 57 -3.53 7.72 -14.80
N TRP A 58 -3.79 7.35 -16.05
CA TRP A 58 -5.06 6.75 -16.49
C TRP A 58 -4.81 5.63 -17.51
N PRO A 59 -4.27 4.48 -17.07
CA PRO A 59 -3.82 3.41 -17.96
C PRO A 59 -4.97 2.66 -18.65
N TRP A 60 -6.22 2.98 -18.28
CA TRP A 60 -7.45 2.43 -18.85
C TRP A 60 -8.13 3.36 -19.86
N VAL A 61 -7.54 4.53 -20.18
CA VAL A 61 -8.11 5.45 -21.19
C VAL A 61 -7.72 4.93 -22.57
N ALA A 62 -8.41 3.87 -22.98
CA ALA A 62 -8.48 3.39 -24.35
C ALA A 62 -9.96 3.28 -24.72
N ASP A 63 -10.32 3.69 -25.94
CA ASP A 63 -11.70 3.64 -26.43
C ASP A 63 -12.21 2.19 -26.65
N ALA A 64 -11.32 1.20 -26.54
CA ALA A 64 -11.61 -0.22 -26.71
C ALA A 64 -10.92 -1.07 -25.63
N MET A 65 -11.53 -2.22 -25.31
CA MET A 65 -10.92 -3.27 -24.47
C MET A 65 -9.84 -4.05 -25.24
N ASP A 66 -8.78 -3.37 -25.63
CA ASP A 66 -7.66 -3.93 -26.39
C ASP A 66 -6.55 -4.51 -25.49
N ALA A 67 -5.46 -4.99 -26.10
CA ALA A 67 -4.32 -5.55 -25.39
C ALA A 67 -3.69 -4.56 -24.39
N ARG A 68 -3.65 -3.27 -24.74
CA ARG A 68 -3.05 -2.21 -23.89
C ARG A 68 -3.94 -1.88 -22.72
N TYR A 69 -5.25 -1.83 -22.91
CA TYR A 69 -6.22 -1.71 -21.83
C TYR A 69 -6.07 -2.87 -20.82
N LEU A 70 -6.00 -4.12 -21.29
CA LEU A 70 -5.84 -5.28 -20.42
C LEU A 70 -4.49 -5.27 -19.70
N LEU A 71 -3.41 -4.93 -20.40
CA LEU A 71 -2.08 -4.79 -19.80
C LEU A 71 -2.06 -3.68 -18.74
N GLY A 72 -2.59 -2.49 -19.05
CA GLY A 72 -2.68 -1.37 -18.12
C GLY A 72 -3.48 -1.70 -16.85
N ARG A 73 -4.60 -2.43 -17.01
CA ARG A 73 -5.36 -2.98 -15.88
C ARG A 73 -4.53 -3.95 -15.03
N ALA A 74 -3.86 -4.91 -15.67
CA ALA A 74 -3.05 -5.88 -14.95
C ALA A 74 -1.88 -5.21 -14.20
N LEU A 75 -1.18 -4.26 -14.84
CA LEU A 75 -0.10 -3.48 -14.22
C LEU A 75 -0.61 -2.66 -13.03
N THR A 76 -1.80 -2.08 -13.13
CA THR A 76 -2.44 -1.35 -12.03
C THR A 76 -2.72 -2.28 -10.85
N GLN A 77 -3.23 -3.49 -11.10
CA GLN A 77 -3.49 -4.48 -10.04
C GLN A 77 -2.18 -5.03 -9.44
N LEU A 78 -1.17 -5.32 -10.26
CA LEU A 78 0.18 -5.70 -9.80
C LEU A 78 0.79 -4.61 -8.92
N TRP A 79 0.57 -3.35 -9.29
CA TRP A 79 1.10 -2.21 -8.55
C TRP A 79 0.36 -2.00 -7.22
N LEU A 80 -0.98 -1.98 -7.25
CA LEU A 80 -1.81 -1.50 -6.14
C LEU A 80 -2.27 -2.58 -5.15
N GLU A 81 -2.56 -3.78 -5.67
CA GLU A 81 -3.36 -4.78 -4.94
C GLU A 81 -2.56 -6.03 -4.58
N VAL A 82 -1.61 -6.44 -5.44
CA VAL A 82 -0.86 -7.67 -5.24
C VAL A 82 0.06 -7.57 -4.02
N ARG A 83 -0.11 -8.52 -3.11
CA ARG A 83 0.81 -8.80 -2.00
C ARG A 83 1.82 -9.83 -2.50
N TRP A 84 3.11 -9.48 -2.47
CA TRP A 84 4.18 -10.30 -3.06
C TRP A 84 4.60 -11.46 -2.14
N ARG A 85 3.61 -12.30 -1.83
CA ARG A 85 3.68 -13.54 -1.05
C ARG A 85 2.62 -14.52 -1.58
N PRO A 86 2.61 -15.80 -1.16
CA PRO A 86 1.52 -16.70 -1.49
C PRO A 86 0.17 -16.09 -1.08
N PRO A 87 -0.86 -16.13 -1.95
CA PRO A 87 -2.17 -15.54 -1.64
C PRO A 87 -2.84 -16.30 -0.49
N VAL A 88 -3.48 -15.55 0.41
CA VAL A 88 -4.18 -16.08 1.58
C VAL A 88 -5.68 -15.78 1.43
N GLY A 89 -6.50 -16.81 1.55
CA GLY A 89 -7.95 -16.69 1.43
C GLY A 89 -8.45 -16.58 -0.02
N VAL A 90 -9.77 -16.60 -0.18
CA VAL A 90 -10.44 -16.70 -1.48
C VAL A 90 -10.24 -15.42 -2.31
N ASP A 91 -10.29 -14.25 -1.68
CA ASP A 91 -10.22 -12.96 -2.38
C ASP A 91 -8.84 -12.70 -2.98
N GLU A 92 -7.76 -12.98 -2.25
CA GLU A 92 -6.40 -12.85 -2.79
C GLU A 92 -6.13 -13.87 -3.89
N ILE A 93 -6.65 -15.10 -3.74
CA ILE A 93 -6.57 -16.12 -4.79
C ILE A 93 -7.27 -15.63 -6.06
N GLN A 94 -8.50 -15.10 -5.94
CA GLN A 94 -9.26 -14.60 -7.08
C GLN A 94 -8.55 -13.42 -7.75
N LEU A 95 -8.02 -12.48 -6.96
CA LEU A 95 -7.22 -11.36 -7.49
C LEU A 95 -6.03 -11.86 -8.31
N VAL A 96 -5.27 -12.81 -7.78
CA VAL A 96 -4.10 -13.37 -8.46
C VAL A 96 -4.50 -14.09 -9.75
N ASP A 97 -5.56 -14.91 -9.70
CA ASP A 97 -6.07 -15.64 -10.87
C ASP A 97 -6.59 -14.67 -11.96
N ASP A 98 -7.23 -13.58 -11.55
CA ASP A 98 -7.69 -12.51 -12.45
C ASP A 98 -6.52 -11.78 -13.13
N VAL A 99 -5.46 -11.45 -12.39
CA VAL A 99 -4.27 -10.79 -12.93
C VAL A 99 -3.57 -11.70 -13.93
N LEU A 100 -3.32 -12.97 -13.56
CA LEU A 100 -2.70 -13.95 -14.46
C LEU A 100 -3.54 -14.22 -15.70
N GLY A 101 -4.87 -14.33 -15.55
CA GLY A 101 -5.80 -14.46 -16.67
C GLY A 101 -5.82 -13.23 -17.58
N THR A 102 -5.72 -12.04 -17.01
CA THR A 102 -5.69 -10.78 -17.76
C THR A 102 -4.40 -10.62 -18.56
N LEU A 103 -3.24 -10.93 -17.97
CA LEU A 103 -1.96 -10.93 -18.68
C LEU A 103 -1.94 -11.92 -19.85
N ARG A 104 -2.46 -13.15 -19.65
CA ARG A 104 -2.56 -14.14 -20.74
C ARG A 104 -3.43 -13.66 -21.90
N ARG A 105 -4.60 -13.08 -21.60
CA ARG A 105 -5.51 -12.53 -22.62
C ARG A 105 -4.86 -11.38 -23.37
N ALA A 106 -4.21 -10.46 -22.66
CA ALA A 106 -3.50 -9.34 -23.26
C ALA A 106 -2.37 -9.83 -24.19
N TYR A 107 -1.59 -10.82 -23.74
CA TYR A 107 -0.49 -11.41 -24.52
C TYR A 107 -0.99 -12.07 -25.80
N ALA A 108 -2.12 -12.78 -25.75
CA ALA A 108 -2.71 -13.41 -26.92
C ALA A 108 -3.15 -12.39 -27.99
N LEU A 109 -3.53 -11.18 -27.59
CA LEU A 109 -3.94 -10.10 -28.51
C LEU A 109 -2.75 -9.39 -29.15
N GLU A 110 -1.71 -9.06 -28.38
CA GLU A 110 -0.54 -8.32 -28.90
C GLU A 110 0.77 -8.78 -28.21
N PRO A 111 1.39 -9.89 -28.67
CA PRO A 111 2.60 -10.43 -28.03
C PRO A 111 3.80 -9.47 -27.99
N GLY A 112 3.84 -8.48 -28.88
CA GLY A 112 4.95 -7.54 -29.05
C GLY A 112 5.04 -6.41 -28.02
N LEU A 113 4.10 -6.32 -27.07
CA LEU A 113 4.14 -5.32 -26.00
C LEU A 113 5.31 -5.56 -25.02
N ALA A 114 5.65 -4.52 -24.24
CA ALA A 114 6.60 -4.65 -23.14
C ALA A 114 5.92 -5.35 -21.95
N TRP A 115 6.25 -6.62 -21.74
CA TRP A 115 5.63 -7.44 -20.70
C TRP A 115 6.40 -7.43 -19.38
N PRO A 116 5.70 -7.45 -18.22
CA PRO A 116 6.31 -7.53 -16.90
C PRO A 116 6.71 -8.99 -16.59
N TRP A 117 7.67 -9.54 -17.33
CA TRP A 117 8.00 -10.97 -17.29
C TRP A 117 8.44 -11.45 -15.90
N SER A 118 9.23 -10.64 -15.19
CA SER A 118 9.75 -10.97 -13.86
C SER A 118 8.62 -11.09 -12.84
N GLU A 119 7.74 -10.10 -12.80
CA GLU A 119 6.54 -10.03 -11.96
C GLU A 119 5.55 -11.13 -12.29
N TRP A 120 5.29 -11.37 -13.59
CA TRP A 120 4.35 -12.39 -14.03
C TRP A 120 4.84 -13.78 -13.61
N ARG A 121 6.14 -14.05 -13.78
CA ARG A 121 6.75 -15.30 -13.33
C ARG A 121 6.69 -15.47 -11.82
N GLU A 122 7.05 -14.45 -11.07
CA GLU A 122 6.99 -14.47 -9.61
C GLU A 122 5.55 -14.72 -9.12
N LEU A 123 4.57 -13.98 -9.66
CA LEU A 123 3.17 -14.13 -9.27
C LEU A 123 2.64 -15.55 -9.59
N PHE A 124 3.03 -16.09 -10.74
CA PHE A 124 2.70 -17.47 -11.12
C PHE A 124 3.29 -18.49 -10.14
N GLN A 125 4.53 -18.28 -9.68
CA GLN A 125 5.18 -19.14 -8.69
C GLN A 125 4.50 -19.02 -7.32
N LEU A 126 4.20 -17.80 -6.86
CA LEU A 126 3.49 -17.54 -5.60
C LEU A 126 2.09 -18.17 -5.59
N ARG A 127 1.42 -18.20 -6.75
CA ARG A 127 0.10 -18.84 -6.89
C ARG A 127 0.14 -20.36 -6.73
N GLY A 128 1.26 -20.99 -7.13
CA GLY A 128 1.52 -22.41 -6.93
C GLY A 128 0.65 -23.39 -7.75
N GLN A 129 -0.07 -22.92 -8.77
CA GLN A 129 -0.93 -23.79 -9.60
C GLN A 129 -0.14 -24.57 -10.67
N PRO A 130 -0.52 -25.84 -10.95
CA PRO A 130 0.04 -26.59 -12.06
C PRO A 130 -0.58 -26.13 -13.40
N ASP A 131 0.09 -25.20 -14.09
CA ASP A 131 -0.26 -24.79 -15.46
C ASP A 131 0.98 -24.89 -16.38
N PRO A 132 1.18 -26.04 -17.05
CA PRO A 132 2.34 -26.26 -17.92
C PRO A 132 2.39 -25.29 -19.11
N ALA A 133 1.24 -24.86 -19.64
CA ALA A 133 1.17 -23.96 -20.79
C ALA A 133 1.65 -22.56 -20.42
N THR A 134 1.19 -22.03 -19.28
CA THR A 134 1.67 -20.75 -18.74
C THR A 134 3.14 -20.83 -18.36
N ARG A 135 3.60 -21.95 -17.80
CA ARG A 135 5.03 -22.15 -17.51
C ARG A 135 5.89 -22.06 -18.77
N ALA A 136 5.54 -22.81 -19.82
CA ALA A 136 6.25 -22.78 -21.10
C ALA A 136 6.19 -21.40 -21.80
N LEU A 137 5.12 -20.64 -21.60
CA LEU A 137 5.03 -19.24 -22.04
C LEU A 137 6.07 -18.37 -21.31
N LEU A 138 6.11 -18.44 -19.99
CA LEU A 138 7.00 -17.63 -19.15
C LEU A 138 8.48 -17.98 -19.32
N ASP A 139 8.80 -19.25 -19.59
CA ASP A 139 10.15 -19.70 -19.87
C ASP A 139 10.66 -19.12 -21.21
N ARG A 140 9.79 -19.02 -22.22
CA ARG A 140 10.11 -18.38 -23.51
C ARG A 140 10.22 -16.86 -23.40
N GLY A 141 9.26 -16.23 -22.71
CA GLY A 141 9.17 -14.77 -22.61
C GLY A 141 10.31 -14.12 -21.83
N GLY A 142 10.74 -14.74 -20.73
CA GLY A 142 11.83 -14.20 -19.89
C GLY A 142 13.24 -14.66 -20.27
N GLY A 143 13.40 -15.45 -21.34
CA GLY A 143 14.72 -15.87 -21.85
C GLY A 143 15.59 -14.72 -22.38
N GLY A 144 15.01 -13.55 -22.65
CA GLY A 144 15.72 -12.34 -23.10
C GLY A 144 16.24 -11.42 -22.00
N LEU A 145 15.99 -11.72 -20.72
CA LEU A 145 16.40 -10.86 -19.58
C LEU A 145 17.80 -11.17 -19.05
N ALA A 146 18.46 -12.22 -19.53
CA ALA A 146 19.83 -12.57 -19.17
C ALA A 146 20.84 -11.83 -20.06
N GLY A 147 20.94 -10.50 -19.95
CA GLY A 147 21.91 -9.74 -20.75
C GLY A 147 21.92 -8.21 -20.62
N GLY A 148 21.20 -7.62 -19.67
CA GLY A 148 21.32 -6.19 -19.37
C GLY A 148 22.52 -5.89 -18.46
N PRO A 149 23.18 -4.72 -18.57
CA PRO A 149 24.25 -4.32 -17.67
C PRO A 149 23.77 -4.35 -16.21
N ALA A 150 24.59 -4.95 -15.33
CA ALA A 150 24.27 -5.30 -13.94
C ALA A 150 24.05 -4.12 -12.99
N ASP A 151 24.09 -2.88 -13.47
CA ASP A 151 24.26 -1.70 -12.62
C ASP A 151 22.95 -1.04 -12.17
N HIS A 152 21.79 -1.46 -12.68
CA HIS A 152 20.50 -1.02 -12.15
C HIS A 152 19.55 -2.23 -12.10
N GLU A 153 19.28 -2.75 -10.89
CA GLU A 153 18.13 -3.64 -10.73
C GLU A 153 16.88 -2.89 -11.22
N PRO A 154 16.17 -3.41 -12.22
CA PRO A 154 14.97 -2.76 -12.71
C PRO A 154 13.97 -2.65 -11.56
N THR A 155 13.43 -1.44 -11.34
CA THR A 155 12.44 -1.18 -10.30
C THR A 155 11.27 -2.16 -10.45
N ARG A 156 11.12 -3.06 -9.48
CA ARG A 156 10.07 -4.08 -9.48
C ARG A 156 8.70 -3.45 -9.29
N ILE A 157 7.70 -3.98 -9.98
CA ILE A 157 6.32 -3.48 -9.87
C ILE A 157 5.74 -3.91 -8.53
N GLY A 158 5.06 -3.00 -7.83
CA GLY A 158 4.26 -3.27 -6.64
C GLY A 158 4.76 -2.52 -5.41
N TYR A 159 4.03 -1.50 -4.95
CA TYR A 159 4.42 -0.74 -3.75
C TYR A 159 4.41 -1.62 -2.48
N ARG A 160 3.55 -2.66 -2.46
CA ARG A 160 3.43 -3.63 -1.35
C ARG A 160 4.63 -4.56 -1.18
N ARG A 161 5.69 -4.40 -1.99
CA ARG A 161 7.00 -5.04 -1.76
C ARG A 161 7.77 -4.39 -0.62
N TRP A 162 7.46 -3.15 -0.30
CA TRP A 162 8.09 -2.37 0.76
C TRP A 162 7.11 -2.12 1.91
N PRO A 163 7.59 -1.67 3.08
CA PRO A 163 6.71 -1.18 4.13
C PRO A 163 5.79 -0.06 3.63
N VAL A 164 4.57 -0.03 4.16
CA VAL A 164 3.52 0.89 3.74
C VAL A 164 3.05 1.69 4.94
N THR A 165 2.83 2.99 4.74
CA THR A 165 2.29 3.86 5.79
C THR A 165 0.77 3.85 5.72
N ILE A 166 0.11 3.29 6.73
CA ILE A 166 -1.32 3.43 6.91
C ILE A 166 -1.61 4.71 7.69
N VAL A 167 -2.65 5.43 7.29
CA VAL A 167 -3.18 6.57 8.03
C VAL A 167 -4.62 6.27 8.40
N HIS A 168 -4.94 6.39 9.69
CA HIS A 168 -6.29 6.17 10.23
C HIS A 168 -6.51 7.09 11.43
N GLU A 169 -7.60 7.87 11.45
CA GLU A 169 -7.96 8.77 12.56
C GLU A 169 -6.80 9.66 13.08
N GLY A 170 -6.02 10.21 12.15
CA GLY A 170 -4.88 11.09 12.46
C GLY A 170 -3.59 10.36 12.88
N TRP A 171 -3.63 9.04 13.05
CA TRP A 171 -2.46 8.21 13.30
C TRP A 171 -1.82 7.74 11.99
N ALA A 172 -0.50 7.65 11.99
CA ALA A 172 0.27 7.05 10.90
C ALA A 172 1.13 5.91 11.44
N LEU A 173 1.06 4.75 10.80
CA LEU A 173 1.84 3.56 11.19
C LEU A 173 2.49 2.95 9.95
N GLU A 174 3.77 2.59 10.06
CA GLU A 174 4.44 1.78 9.06
C GLU A 174 4.18 0.30 9.34
N VAL A 175 3.61 -0.40 8.36
CA VAL A 175 3.33 -1.84 8.43
C VAL A 175 3.95 -2.56 7.23
N PRO A 176 4.25 -3.87 7.32
CA PRO A 176 4.71 -4.63 6.17
C PRO A 176 3.70 -4.57 5.02
N GLY A 177 4.16 -4.33 3.78
CA GLY A 177 3.28 -4.27 2.60
C GLY A 177 2.53 -5.57 2.29
N SER A 178 3.03 -6.69 2.82
CA SER A 178 2.44 -8.03 2.79
C SER A 178 1.16 -8.18 3.64
N PHE A 179 0.86 -7.22 4.53
CA PHE A 179 -0.32 -7.30 5.38
C PHE A 179 -1.61 -7.29 4.56
N THR A 180 -2.48 -8.26 4.85
CA THR A 180 -3.89 -8.13 4.52
C THR A 180 -4.47 -7.05 5.41
N SER A 181 -5.39 -6.23 4.88
CA SER A 181 -5.92 -5.10 5.62
C SER A 181 -7.37 -4.84 5.28
N GLU A 182 -8.15 -4.49 6.29
CA GLU A 182 -9.52 -4.02 6.17
C GLU A 182 -9.64 -2.66 6.85
N ARG A 183 -10.52 -1.79 6.34
CA ARG A 183 -10.78 -0.48 6.92
C ARG A 183 -12.27 -0.22 6.96
N THR A 184 -12.77 0.10 8.15
CA THR A 184 -14.08 0.68 8.38
C THR A 184 -13.93 2.16 8.72
N ALA A 185 -15.05 2.85 9.00
CA ALA A 185 -15.00 4.22 9.49
C ALA A 185 -14.33 4.34 10.86
N GLU A 186 -14.38 3.28 11.68
CA GLU A 186 -13.94 3.30 13.07
C GLU A 186 -12.56 2.66 13.24
N GLU A 187 -12.29 1.61 12.47
CA GLU A 187 -11.12 0.76 12.66
C GLU A 187 -10.37 0.48 11.36
N TRP A 188 -9.06 0.37 11.49
CA TRP A 188 -8.21 -0.28 10.54
C TRP A 188 -7.66 -1.57 11.18
N THR A 189 -7.80 -2.69 10.49
CA THR A 189 -7.20 -3.96 10.89
C THR A 189 -6.22 -4.42 9.84
N GLY A 190 -5.10 -5.00 10.25
CA GLY A 190 -4.17 -5.61 9.31
C GLY A 190 -3.30 -6.68 9.94
N GLY A 191 -2.96 -7.69 9.15
CA GLY A 191 -2.21 -8.83 9.67
C GLY A 191 -1.61 -9.75 8.62
N GLU A 192 -0.71 -10.59 9.09
CA GLU A 192 -0.03 -11.63 8.32
C GLU A 192 0.57 -12.68 9.26
N ALA A 193 0.39 -13.97 8.92
CA ALA A 193 1.09 -15.09 9.57
C ALA A 193 0.97 -15.08 11.11
N GLY A 194 -0.25 -14.87 11.63
CA GLY A 194 -0.53 -14.84 13.06
C GLY A 194 -0.21 -13.52 13.76
N ARG A 195 0.34 -12.53 13.06
CA ARG A 195 0.49 -11.15 13.56
C ARG A 195 -0.71 -10.34 13.11
N SER A 196 -1.30 -9.57 14.03
CA SER A 196 -2.41 -8.67 13.73
C SER A 196 -2.21 -7.33 14.46
N ILE A 197 -2.67 -6.26 13.82
CA ILE A 197 -2.71 -4.91 14.36
C ILE A 197 -4.13 -4.40 14.12
N THR A 198 -4.76 -3.92 15.18
CA THR A 198 -6.01 -3.15 15.10
C THR A 198 -5.74 -1.74 15.58
N LEU A 199 -6.09 -0.77 14.76
CA LEU A 199 -6.01 0.65 15.05
C LEU A 199 -7.42 1.23 15.00
N ALA A 200 -7.93 1.64 16.15
CA ALA A 200 -9.20 2.34 16.29
C ALA A 200 -8.94 3.76 16.76
N GLY A 201 -9.74 4.72 16.27
CA GLY A 201 -9.68 6.10 16.72
C GLY A 201 -11.08 6.63 16.98
N THR A 202 -11.21 7.47 18.00
CA THR A 202 -12.47 8.16 18.30
C THR A 202 -12.17 9.54 18.86
N GLU A 203 -13.02 10.51 18.52
CA GLU A 203 -12.95 11.84 19.10
C GLU A 203 -13.52 11.81 20.52
N THR A 204 -12.70 12.18 21.51
CA THR A 204 -13.09 12.17 22.92
C THR A 204 -13.31 13.59 23.44
N ALA A 205 -14.50 13.85 23.99
CA ALA A 205 -14.88 15.13 24.59
C ALA A 205 -15.63 14.93 25.92
N ASN A 206 -15.50 15.89 26.83
CA ASN A 206 -16.34 16.01 28.02
C ASN A 206 -17.32 17.17 27.80
N GLY A 207 -18.55 16.85 27.41
CA GLY A 207 -19.51 17.83 26.89
C GLY A 207 -19.00 18.45 25.58
N SER A 208 -18.87 19.78 25.55
CA SER A 208 -18.33 20.52 24.40
C SER A 208 -16.81 20.74 24.44
N VAL A 209 -16.12 20.27 25.49
CA VAL A 209 -14.69 20.50 25.70
C VAL A 209 -13.90 19.25 25.31
N PRO A 210 -12.88 19.35 24.44
CA PRO A 210 -12.00 18.23 24.14
C PRO A 210 -11.38 17.64 25.41
N MET A 211 -11.42 16.33 25.54
CA MET A 211 -10.89 15.61 26.69
C MET A 211 -9.34 15.65 26.68
N SER A 212 -8.72 15.88 27.84
CA SER A 212 -7.26 15.82 27.98
C SER A 212 -6.76 14.36 27.91
N ALA A 213 -5.50 14.19 27.49
CA ALA A 213 -4.88 12.86 27.42
C ALA A 213 -4.85 12.16 28.78
N ASP A 214 -4.57 12.89 29.86
CA ASP A 214 -4.56 12.33 31.22
C ASP A 214 -5.93 11.83 31.67
N LEU A 215 -6.99 12.58 31.38
CA LEU A 215 -8.34 12.20 31.79
C LEU A 215 -8.79 10.97 30.99
N PHE A 216 -8.55 10.96 29.68
CA PHE A 216 -8.82 9.81 28.83
C PHE A 216 -8.09 8.54 29.29
N LEU A 217 -6.77 8.62 29.53
CA LEU A 217 -5.99 7.45 29.94
C LEU A 217 -6.39 6.94 31.33
N ARG A 218 -6.82 7.81 32.24
CA ARG A 218 -7.39 7.40 33.53
C ARG A 218 -8.71 6.64 33.36
N GLU A 219 -9.59 7.11 32.48
CA GLU A 219 -10.90 6.50 32.27
C GLU A 219 -10.81 5.17 31.51
N VAL A 220 -10.01 5.12 30.45
CA VAL A 220 -10.01 3.97 29.51
C VAL A 220 -8.90 2.97 29.81
N ALA A 221 -7.71 3.45 30.18
CA ALA A 221 -6.54 2.61 30.45
C ALA A 221 -6.30 2.35 31.95
N GLY A 222 -7.22 2.76 32.84
CA GLY A 222 -7.08 2.56 34.29
C GLY A 222 -6.94 1.09 34.70
N HIS A 223 -7.52 0.19 33.91
CA HIS A 223 -7.54 -1.26 34.16
C HIS A 223 -6.22 -1.97 33.77
N LEU A 224 -5.28 -1.31 33.08
CA LEU A 224 -4.01 -1.92 32.64
C LEU A 224 -3.05 -2.23 33.80
N GLY A 225 -3.31 -1.72 35.00
CA GLY A 225 -2.51 -1.99 36.19
C GLY A 225 -1.26 -1.11 36.31
N HIS A 226 -0.37 -1.50 37.22
CA HIS A 226 0.85 -0.77 37.56
C HIS A 226 2.06 -1.14 36.68
N ASP A 227 2.04 -2.33 36.08
CA ASP A 227 3.08 -2.81 35.15
C ASP A 227 2.86 -2.33 33.71
N ALA A 228 1.98 -1.34 33.52
CA ALA A 228 1.73 -0.75 32.23
C ALA A 228 2.97 0.00 31.72
N ILE A 229 3.23 -0.12 30.43
CA ILE A 229 4.23 0.64 29.71
C ILE A 229 3.65 2.04 29.47
N GLU A 230 4.23 3.05 30.11
CA GLU A 230 3.86 4.45 29.93
C GLU A 230 4.65 5.07 28.78
N HIS A 231 4.01 5.97 28.03
CA HIS A 231 4.63 6.77 26.99
C HIS A 231 4.23 8.25 27.15
N ASP A 232 5.20 9.16 27.14
CA ASP A 232 4.98 10.61 27.10
C ASP A 232 5.95 11.22 26.09
N ASP A 233 5.40 11.84 25.05
CA ASP A 233 6.10 12.65 24.06
C ASP A 233 5.41 14.03 23.92
N GLY A 234 5.20 14.67 25.06
CA GLY A 234 4.69 16.04 25.19
C GLY A 234 3.22 16.19 24.80
N VAL A 235 2.94 16.19 23.50
CA VAL A 235 1.56 16.26 22.98
C VAL A 235 0.91 14.89 22.91
N VAL A 236 1.69 13.80 22.92
CA VAL A 236 1.18 12.42 22.92
C VAL A 236 1.43 11.80 24.28
N ARG A 237 0.39 11.20 24.87
CA ARG A 237 0.53 10.30 26.02
C ARG A 237 -0.09 8.96 25.71
N GLY A 238 0.47 7.89 26.26
CA GLY A 238 -0.06 6.56 26.09
C GLY A 238 0.22 5.62 27.25
N ARG A 239 -0.62 4.59 27.35
CA ARG A 239 -0.44 3.46 28.27
C ARG A 239 -0.67 2.18 27.51
N ALA A 240 0.21 1.20 27.68
CA ALA A 240 0.06 -0.10 27.06
C ALA A 240 0.38 -1.25 28.03
N ARG A 241 -0.16 -2.44 27.76
CA ARG A 241 0.20 -3.66 28.48
C ARG A 241 0.57 -4.75 27.49
N LEU A 242 1.67 -5.43 27.79
CA LEU A 242 2.04 -6.68 27.13
C LEU A 242 1.45 -7.84 27.93
N ALA A 243 0.63 -8.66 27.29
CA ALA A 243 0.12 -9.90 27.88
C ALA A 243 0.55 -11.08 27.01
N SER A 244 1.09 -12.13 27.64
CA SER A 244 1.35 -13.41 26.98
C SER A 244 0.34 -14.45 27.48
N ASP A 245 -0.35 -15.14 26.57
CA ASP A 245 -1.21 -16.28 26.90
C ASP A 245 -0.50 -17.62 26.57
N PRO A 246 0.01 -18.34 27.58
CA PRO A 246 0.67 -19.62 27.38
C PRO A 246 -0.30 -20.79 27.15
N SER A 247 -1.61 -20.59 27.32
CA SER A 247 -2.61 -21.67 27.27
C SER A 247 -2.86 -22.22 25.86
N SER A 248 -2.46 -21.47 24.83
CA SER A 248 -2.67 -21.84 23.42
C SER A 248 -1.57 -22.73 22.82
N GLY A 249 -0.51 -23.06 23.58
CA GLY A 249 0.65 -23.82 23.10
C GLY A 249 1.59 -23.03 22.17
N VAL A 250 1.24 -21.78 21.86
CA VAL A 250 2.06 -20.78 21.15
C VAL A 250 2.05 -19.52 22.00
N GLU A 251 3.22 -18.91 22.24
CA GLU A 251 3.28 -17.66 23.00
C GLU A 251 2.73 -16.52 22.13
N VAL A 252 1.49 -16.09 22.41
CA VAL A 252 0.87 -14.92 21.78
C VAL A 252 1.06 -13.73 22.69
N ALA A 253 1.84 -12.75 22.24
CA ALA A 253 2.02 -11.48 22.90
C ALA A 253 1.03 -10.44 22.34
N THR A 254 0.11 -9.97 23.18
CA THR A 254 -0.82 -8.90 22.84
C THR A 254 -0.35 -7.61 23.47
N VAL A 255 -0.20 -6.57 22.65
CA VAL A 255 -0.04 -5.19 23.12
C VAL A 255 -1.37 -4.49 22.98
N GLU A 256 -2.01 -4.20 24.11
CA GLU A 256 -3.16 -3.31 24.17
C GLU A 256 -2.67 -1.93 24.61
N GLY A 257 -2.93 -0.90 23.81
CA GLY A 257 -2.43 0.45 24.07
C GLY A 257 -3.43 1.53 23.74
N PHE A 258 -3.56 2.52 24.63
CA PHE A 258 -4.37 3.71 24.43
C PHE A 258 -3.46 4.90 24.32
N THR A 259 -3.68 5.75 23.31
CA THR A 259 -2.89 6.95 23.09
C THR A 259 -3.78 8.13 22.76
N ARG A 260 -3.39 9.33 23.20
CA ARG A 260 -4.10 10.56 22.89
C ARG A 260 -3.11 11.66 22.56
N SER A 261 -3.36 12.34 21.45
CA SER A 261 -2.70 13.61 21.12
C SER A 261 -3.54 14.79 21.59
N ALA A 262 -2.92 15.78 22.23
CA ALA A 262 -3.53 17.09 22.42
C ALA A 262 -3.80 17.68 21.03
N ALA A 263 -5.03 18.15 20.78
CA ALA A 263 -5.40 18.72 19.49
C ALA A 263 -4.37 19.79 19.07
N ALA A 264 -3.58 19.48 18.05
CA ALA A 264 -2.89 20.53 17.32
C ALA A 264 -4.00 21.43 16.79
N VAL A 265 -4.03 22.68 17.27
CA VAL A 265 -4.83 23.75 16.68
C VAL A 265 -4.69 23.58 15.18
N ARG A 266 -5.79 23.25 14.48
CA ARG A 266 -5.83 23.26 13.02
C ARG A 266 -5.26 24.60 12.61
N ARG A 267 -4.02 24.65 12.12
CA ARG A 267 -3.57 25.81 11.36
C ARG A 267 -4.36 25.75 10.07
N SER A 268 -5.53 26.37 10.09
CA SER A 268 -6.18 26.86 8.89
C SER A 268 -5.19 27.78 8.20
N GLY A 269 -4.61 27.34 7.09
CA GLY A 269 -3.63 28.10 6.35
C GLY A 269 -3.16 27.38 5.10
N LEU A 270 -3.96 27.52 4.04
CA LEU A 270 -3.63 27.57 2.60
C LEU A 270 -2.71 26.49 2.02
#